data_AF-A0A7C3YQZ8-F1
#
_entry.id   AF-A0A7C3YQZ8-F1
#
_cell.length_a   1.000
_cell.length_b   1.000
_cell.length_c   1.000
_cell.angle_alpha   90.00
_cell.angle_beta   90.00
_cell.angle_gamma   90.00
#
_symmetry.space_group_name_H-M   'P 1'
#
loop_
_entity.id
_entity.type
_entity.pdbx_description
1 polymer ?
#
loop_
_entity_poly.entity_id
_entity_poly.type
_entity_poly.pdbx_seq_one_letter_code
_entity_poly.pdbx_strand_id
1 'polypeptide(L)' 'MKMSEIARWLREEGRKEGRKEGWDKGREQTAKAALRKGYPVDEIVDITGFSEETVLRLKREVEQERLAQGVPVMSR' A
#
# COMPACT_ATOMS: atom_id res chain seq x y z
N MET A 1 -16.54 37.78 -10.66
CA MET A 1 -16.80 36.73 -9.65
C MET A 1 -15.52 35.91 -9.47
N LYS A 2 -14.86 35.95 -8.29
CA LYS A 2 -13.66 35.16 -7.96
C LYS A 2 -13.96 33.89 -7.13
N MET A 3 -15.18 33.79 -6.60
CA MET A 3 -15.58 32.71 -5.67
C MET A 3 -15.81 31.35 -6.36
N SER A 4 -16.18 31.33 -7.64
CA SER A 4 -16.46 30.10 -8.38
C SER A 4 -15.19 29.34 -8.77
N GLU A 5 -14.08 30.05 -8.98
CA GLU A 5 -12.79 29.47 -9.36
C GLU A 5 -12.11 28.81 -8.16
N ILE A 6 -12.14 29.46 -6.99
CA ILE A 6 -11.62 28.90 -5.72
C ILE A 6 -12.38 27.62 -5.35
N ALA A 7 -13.72 27.63 -5.44
CA ALA A 7 -14.53 26.46 -5.14
C ALA A 7 -14.31 25.29 -6.13
N ARG A 8 -14.01 25.60 -7.40
CA ARG A 8 -13.66 24.59 -8.41
C ARG A 8 -12.30 23.98 -8.12
N TRP A 9 -11.30 24.81 -7.80
CA TRP A 9 -9.96 24.38 -7.43
C TRP A 9 -9.96 23.47 -6.19
N LEU A 10 -10.64 23.88 -5.11
CA LEU A 10 -10.78 23.07 -3.89
C LEU A 10 -11.37 21.67 -4.15
N ARG A 11 -12.41 21.59 -5.00
CA ARG A 11 -13.02 20.29 -5.36
C ARG A 11 -12.10 19.42 -6.21
N GLU A 12 -11.34 20.04 -7.12
CA GLU A 12 -10.42 19.32 -7.99
C GLU A 12 -9.23 18.77 -7.20
N GLU A 13 -8.63 19.58 -6.34
CA GLU A 13 -7.53 19.17 -5.46
C GLU A 13 -7.99 18.09 -4.47
N GLY A 14 -9.17 18.25 -3.85
CA GLY A 14 -9.74 17.20 -3.00
C GLY A 14 -9.96 15.86 -3.73
N ARG A 15 -10.37 15.90 -5.00
CA ARG A 15 -10.49 14.69 -5.84
C ARG A 15 -9.15 14.09 -6.26
N LYS A 16 -8.11 14.91 -6.45
CA LYS A 16 -6.75 14.43 -6.75
C LYS A 16 -6.16 13.73 -5.54
N GLU A 17 -6.24 14.36 -4.36
CA GLU A 17 -5.71 13.81 -3.11
C GLU A 17 -6.39 12.49 -2.74
N GLY A 18 -7.73 12.44 -2.80
CA GLY A 18 -8.48 11.21 -2.50
C GLY A 18 -8.16 10.06 -3.45
N ARG A 19 -7.89 10.33 -4.75
CA ARG A 19 -7.45 9.31 -5.71
C ARG A 19 -6.04 8.82 -5.41
N LYS A 20 -5.12 9.73 -5.06
CA LYS A 20 -3.75 9.39 -4.70
C LYS A 20 -3.69 8.50 -3.46
N GLU A 21 -4.37 8.91 -2.38
CA GLU A 21 -4.45 8.10 -1.16
C GLU A 21 -5.07 6.72 -1.40
N GLY A 22 -6.16 6.66 -2.17
CA GLY A 22 -6.82 5.38 -2.48
C GLY A 22 -5.93 4.45 -3.29
N TRP A 23 -5.16 5.01 -4.24
CA TRP A 23 -4.23 4.26 -5.07
C TRP A 23 -3.04 3.73 -4.26
N ASP A 24 -2.44 4.56 -3.39
CA ASP A 24 -1.34 4.16 -2.53
C ASP A 24 -1.77 3.09 -1.52
N LYS A 25 -2.91 3.29 -0.84
CA LYS A 25 -3.48 2.30 0.10
C LYS A 25 -3.85 0.99 -0.59
N GLY A 26 -4.37 1.04 -1.81
CA GLY A 26 -4.72 -0.16 -2.59
C GLY A 26 -3.49 -1.00 -2.95
N ARG A 27 -2.42 -0.36 -3.43
CA ARG A 27 -1.16 -1.04 -3.77
C ARG A 27 -0.50 -1.64 -2.54
N GLU A 28 -0.49 -0.90 -1.42
CA GLU A 28 0.06 -1.40 -0.16
C GLU A 28 -0.67 -2.65 0.34
N GLN A 29 -2.02 -2.64 0.28
CA GLN A 29 -2.81 -3.81 0.67
C GLN A 29 -2.56 -5.03 -0.23
N THR A 30 -2.46 -4.83 -1.55
CA THR A 30 -2.10 -5.91 -2.48
C THR A 30 -0.72 -6.49 -2.16
N ALA A 31 0.29 -5.64 -1.93
CA ALA A 31 1.63 -6.07 -1.55
C ALA A 31 1.62 -6.88 -0.24
N LYS A 32 0.96 -6.37 0.80
CA LYS A 32 0.83 -7.07 2.10
C LYS A 32 0.10 -8.41 1.96
N ALA A 33 -0.95 -8.47 1.14
CA ALA A 33 -1.69 -9.72 0.89
C ALA A 33 -0.84 -10.76 0.15
N ALA A 34 -0.05 -10.35 -0.84
CA ALA A 34 0.88 -11.22 -1.56
C ALA A 34 1.98 -11.76 -0.63
N LEU A 35 2.56 -10.89 0.21
CA LEU A 35 3.54 -11.27 1.24
C LEU A 35 2.98 -12.32 2.21
N ARG A 36 1.75 -12.13 2.71
CA ARG A 36 1.08 -13.11 3.59
C ARG A 36 0.85 -14.47 2.91
N LYS A 37 0.67 -14.48 1.59
CA LYS A 37 0.53 -15.70 0.78
C LYS A 37 1.87 -16.35 0.43
N GLY A 38 3.00 -15.71 0.75
CA GLY A 38 4.34 -16.23 0.48
C GLY A 38 4.85 -16.01 -0.94
N TYR A 39 4.29 -15.05 -1.68
CA TYR A 39 4.84 -14.65 -2.97
C TYR A 39 6.25 -14.07 -2.80
N PRO A 40 7.16 -14.30 -3.77
CA PRO A 40 8.52 -13.81 -3.69
C PRO A 40 8.56 -12.29 -3.94
N VAL A 41 9.61 -11.64 -3.41
CA VAL A 41 9.68 -10.16 -3.35
C VAL A 41 9.78 -9.54 -4.74
N ASP A 42 10.50 -10.17 -5.65
CA ASP A 42 10.64 -9.80 -7.06
C ASP A 42 9.30 -9.79 -7.80
N GLU A 43 8.50 -10.85 -7.67
CA GLU A 43 7.16 -10.87 -8.29
C GLU A 43 6.25 -9.77 -7.72
N ILE A 44 6.36 -9.47 -6.43
CA ILE A 44 5.57 -8.41 -5.80
C ILE A 44 6.04 -7.03 -6.29
N VAL A 45 7.34 -6.82 -6.47
CA VAL A 45 7.89 -5.59 -7.10
C VAL A 45 7.31 -5.41 -8.50
N ASP A 46 7.29 -6.47 -9.32
CA ASP A 46 6.76 -6.42 -10.69
C ASP A 46 5.26 -6.13 -10.75
N ILE A 47 4.46 -6.80 -9.89
CA ILE A 47 3.00 -6.62 -9.85
C ILE A 47 2.61 -5.25 -9.31
N THR A 48 3.25 -4.84 -8.21
CA THR A 48 2.83 -3.65 -7.49
C THR A 48 3.51 -2.41 -8.04
N GLY A 49 4.70 -2.51 -8.62
CA GLY A 49 5.55 -1.40 -9.05
C GLY A 49 6.24 -0.66 -7.89
N PHE A 50 6.31 -1.29 -6.71
CA PHE A 50 7.07 -0.75 -5.58
C PHE A 50 8.56 -1.06 -5.72
N SER A 51 9.41 -0.28 -5.06
CA SER A 51 10.81 -0.64 -4.93
C SER A 51 10.97 -1.89 -4.06
N GLU A 52 12.03 -2.66 -4.30
CA GLU A 52 12.40 -3.79 -3.46
C GLU A 52 12.50 -3.40 -1.98
N GLU A 53 13.12 -2.25 -1.67
CA GLU A 53 13.21 -1.71 -0.31
C GLU A 53 11.83 -1.53 0.34
N THR A 54 10.87 -1.01 -0.42
CA THR A 54 9.49 -0.82 0.05
C THR A 54 8.84 -2.17 0.35
N VAL A 55 8.96 -3.14 -0.55
CA VAL A 55 8.39 -4.48 -0.34
C VAL A 55 9.05 -5.19 0.85
N LEU A 56 10.36 -5.05 1.04
CA LEU A 56 11.07 -5.59 2.20
C LEU A 56 10.64 -4.92 3.52
N ARG A 57 10.38 -3.62 3.52
CA ARG A 57 9.79 -2.93 4.68
C ARG A 57 8.40 -3.49 5.00
N LEU A 58 7.53 -3.62 3.99
CA LEU A 58 6.19 -4.19 4.15
C LEU A 58 6.24 -5.64 4.64
N LYS A 59 7.23 -6.42 4.19
CA LYS A 59 7.47 -7.79 4.68
C LYS A 59 7.77 -7.81 6.17
N ARG A 60 8.63 -6.90 6.66
CA ARG A 60 8.90 -6.76 8.09
C ARG A 60 7.64 -6.38 8.87
N GLU A 61 6.85 -5.45 8.37
CA GLU A 61 5.57 -5.06 9.01
C GLU A 61 4.62 -6.26 9.13
N VAL A 62 4.43 -7.01 8.04
CA VAL A 62 3.57 -8.20 8.02
C VAL A 62 4.07 -9.30 8.97
N GLU A 63 5.38 -9.53 9.05
CA GLU A 63 5.96 -10.49 9.99
C GLU A 63 5.77 -10.03 11.45
N GLN A 64 5.96 -8.74 11.75
CA GLN A 64 5.73 -8.18 13.09
C GLN A 64 4.26 -8.26 13.49
N GLU A 65 3.33 -7.97 12.57
CA GLU A 65 1.89 -8.18 12.78
C GLU A 65 1.59 -9.66 13.09
N ARG A 66 2.21 -10.59 12.36
CA ARG A 66 2.02 -12.04 12.58
C ARG A 66 2.53 -12.47 13.96
N LEU A 67 3.67 -11.96 14.39
CA LEU A 67 4.25 -12.21 15.71
C LEU A 67 3.40 -11.62 16.84
N ALA A 68 2.90 -10.39 16.68
CA ALA A 68 2.01 -9.74 17.64
C ALA A 68 0.67 -10.48 17.81
N GLN A 69 0.22 -11.20 16.77
CA GLN A 69 -0.99 -12.03 16.80
C GLN A 69 -0.76 -13.44 17.37
N GLY A 70 0.46 -13.81 17.75
CA GLY A 70 0.79 -15.11 18.35
C GLY A 70 0.66 -16.29 17.38
N VAL A 71 0.65 -16.06 16.07
CA VAL A 71 0.54 -17.13 15.06
C VAL A 71 1.94 -17.69 14.77
N PRO A 72 2.25 -18.95 15.13
CA PRO A 72 3.59 -19.50 14.95
C PRO A 72 3.97 -19.60 13.47
N VAL A 73 5.25 -19.36 13.18
CA VAL A 73 5.82 -19.63 11.87
C VAL A 73 5.77 -21.13 11.63
N MET A 74 4.87 -21.60 10.78
CA MET A 74 4.93 -22.96 10.29
C MET A 74 6.12 -23.08 9.35
N SER A 75 7.28 -23.44 9.90
CA SER A 75 8.37 -24.01 9.12
C SER A 75 7.83 -25.26 8.43
N ARG A 76 7.90 -25.30 7.09
CA ARG A 76 7.76 -26.56 6.35
C ARG A 76 9.01 -27.41 6.54
#